data_AF-A0A354TPC8-F1
#
_entry.id   AF-A0A354TPC8-F1
#
_cell.length_a   1.000
_cell.length_b   1.000
_cell.length_c   1.000
_cell.angle_alpha   90.00
_cell.angle_beta   90.00
_cell.angle_gamma   90.00
#
_symmetry.space_group_name_H-M   'P 1'
#
loop_
_entity.id
_entity.type
_entity.pdbx_description
1 polymer ?
#
loop_
_entity_poly.entity_id
_entity_poly.type
_entity_poly.pdbx_seq_one_letter_code
_entity_poly.pdbx_strand_id
1 'polypeptide(L)'
;KLLVVDSAIAPRAEEVVNLLRDSLTSFPVGLPSTRTAPADVMTRWLRDKKLSANFSLLEDVVLHNPLDSSNVVRCASQDLTGDEIAAHLEAGKQVKSLGVSWNNMIHCVINDDLSIKRLQFEAVEEDDVGADEVTPAQKFDQDFALMTLELSGFFESLFSAFGGLDDPKPFSRKNKDEE
;
A
#
# COMPACT_ATOMS: atom_id res chain seq x y z
N LYS A 1 13.83 -3.39 7.90
CA LYS A 1 12.93 -4.49 8.37
C LYS A 1 11.55 -3.89 8.56
N LEU A 2 10.50 -4.58 8.13
CA LEU A 2 9.12 -4.10 8.16
C LEU A 2 8.26 -5.03 9.04
N LEU A 3 7.26 -4.47 9.70
CA LEU A 3 6.13 -5.23 10.25
C LEU A 3 4.94 -4.95 9.35
N VAL A 4 4.35 -6.00 8.79
CA VAL A 4 3.15 -5.91 7.96
C VAL A 4 2.01 -6.51 8.78
N VAL A 5 0.91 -5.77 8.90
CA VAL A 5 -0.29 -6.23 9.60
C VAL A 5 -1.43 -6.31 8.59
N ASP A 6 -1.95 -7.50 8.37
CA ASP A 6 -3.10 -7.71 7.49
C ASP A 6 -4.36 -7.15 8.17
N SER A 7 -4.71 -5.92 7.81
CA SER A 7 -5.89 -5.24 8.31
C SER A 7 -6.38 -4.16 7.35
N ALA A 8 -7.70 -4.09 7.17
CA ALA A 8 -8.33 -3.06 6.35
C ALA A 8 -8.40 -1.68 7.02
N ILE A 9 -8.19 -1.60 8.35
CA ILE A 9 -8.35 -0.37 9.14
C ILE A 9 -7.22 -0.20 10.18
N ALA A 10 -6.82 1.06 10.39
CA ALA A 10 -5.73 1.40 11.31
C ALA A 10 -5.96 0.98 12.78
N PRO A 11 -7.17 1.13 13.38
CA PRO A 11 -7.38 0.78 14.80
C PRO A 11 -7.08 -0.69 15.10
N ARG A 12 -7.47 -1.60 14.20
CA ARG A 12 -7.22 -3.04 14.36
C ARG A 12 -5.74 -3.39 14.19
N ALA A 13 -5.02 -2.69 13.31
CA ALA A 13 -3.57 -2.84 13.22
C ALA A 13 -2.86 -2.33 14.50
N GLU A 14 -3.34 -1.23 15.07
CA GLU A 14 -2.81 -0.66 16.31
C GLU A 14 -3.01 -1.60 17.51
N GLU A 15 -4.15 -2.28 17.61
CA GLU A 15 -4.40 -3.31 18.63
C GLU A 15 -3.36 -4.44 18.58
N VAL A 16 -3.07 -4.97 17.39
CA VAL A 16 -2.04 -6.02 17.19
C VAL A 16 -0.67 -5.50 17.61
N VAL A 17 -0.32 -4.29 17.21
CA VAL A 17 0.97 -3.67 17.55
C VAL A 17 1.09 -3.45 19.06
N ASN A 18 0.02 -3.03 19.74
CA ASN A 18 0.01 -2.85 21.18
C ASN A 18 0.15 -4.18 21.93
N LEU A 19 -0.55 -5.23 21.48
CA LEU A 19 -0.39 -6.57 22.06
C LEU A 19 1.06 -7.07 21.93
N LEU A 20 1.71 -6.82 20.79
CA LEU A 20 3.13 -7.16 20.60
C LEU A 20 4.04 -6.36 21.54
N ARG A 21 3.77 -5.07 21.77
CA ARG A 21 4.53 -4.24 22.72
C ARG A 21 4.38 -4.73 24.15
N ASP A 22 3.19 -5.18 24.54
CA ASP A 22 2.94 -5.68 25.90
C ASP A 22 3.56 -7.08 26.11
N SER A 23 3.67 -7.86 25.03
CA SER A 23 4.21 -9.23 25.06
C SER A 23 5.74 -9.29 24.97
N LEU A 24 6.39 -8.23 24.49
CA LEU A 24 7.83 -8.16 24.25
C LEU A 24 8.49 -7.10 25.14
N THR A 25 9.68 -7.38 25.67
CA THR A 25 10.41 -6.44 26.53
C THR A 25 10.73 -5.11 25.84
N SER A 26 10.95 -5.12 24.52
CA SER A 26 11.16 -3.93 23.71
C SER A 26 10.69 -4.19 22.29
N PHE A 27 9.86 -3.29 21.76
CA PHE A 27 9.37 -3.37 20.38
C PHE A 27 9.24 -1.97 19.74
N PRO A 28 10.36 -1.38 19.29
CA PRO A 28 10.34 -0.08 18.62
C PRO A 28 9.74 -0.22 17.22
N VAL A 29 8.51 0.25 17.05
CA VAL A 29 7.80 0.27 15.77
C VAL A 29 7.07 1.59 15.60
N GLY A 30 7.20 2.17 14.41
CA GLY A 30 6.55 3.41 13.98
C GLY A 30 5.82 3.19 12.65
N LEU A 31 4.88 4.08 12.33
CA LEU A 31 4.27 4.10 11.00
C LEU A 31 5.34 4.45 9.94
N PRO A 32 5.24 3.89 8.73
CA PRO A 32 6.15 4.23 7.66
C PRO A 32 6.02 5.71 7.28
N SER A 33 7.15 6.35 7.04
CA SER A 33 7.26 7.71 6.49
C SER A 33 8.21 7.65 5.30
N THR A 34 7.89 8.36 4.23
CA THR A 34 8.71 8.40 3.01
C THR A 34 9.25 9.80 2.77
N ARG A 35 10.43 9.86 2.15
CA ARG A 35 11.13 11.13 1.85
C ARG A 35 10.36 12.05 0.91
N THR A 36 9.53 11.48 0.04
CA THR A 36 8.59 12.21 -0.81
C THR A 36 7.17 11.90 -0.40
N ALA A 37 6.32 12.91 -0.35
CA ALA A 37 4.91 12.74 -0.01
C ALA A 37 4.22 11.80 -1.02
N PRO A 38 3.53 10.73 -0.57
CA PRO A 38 2.92 9.77 -1.48
C PRO A 38 1.89 10.39 -2.44
N ALA A 39 1.08 11.33 -1.95
CA ALA A 39 0.14 12.09 -2.79
C ALA A 39 0.84 12.80 -3.96
N ASP A 40 2.00 13.41 -3.75
CA ASP A 40 2.74 14.13 -4.78
C ASP A 40 3.34 13.18 -5.83
N VAL A 41 3.81 12.00 -5.41
CA VAL A 41 4.36 10.98 -6.32
C VAL A 41 3.24 10.38 -7.17
N MET A 42 2.13 9.96 -6.55
CA MET A 42 0.99 9.39 -7.28
C MET A 42 0.35 10.41 -8.23
N THR A 43 0.27 11.69 -7.80
CA THR A 43 -0.22 12.77 -8.67
C THR A 43 0.69 12.98 -9.88
N ARG A 44 2.01 12.89 -9.69
CA ARG A 44 2.98 12.94 -10.80
C ARG A 44 2.85 11.75 -11.74
N TRP A 45 2.63 10.54 -11.21
CA TRP A 45 2.42 9.34 -12.04
C TRP A 45 1.24 9.51 -13.01
N LEU A 46 0.11 10.03 -12.54
CA LEU A 46 -1.04 10.30 -13.40
C LEU A 46 -0.77 11.43 -14.40
N ARG A 47 -0.13 12.52 -13.94
CA ARG A 47 0.15 13.69 -14.78
C ARG A 47 1.13 13.35 -15.91
N ASP A 48 2.24 12.72 -15.58
CA ASP A 48 3.34 12.45 -16.51
C ASP A 48 3.12 11.13 -17.27
N LYS A 49 2.09 10.35 -16.90
CA LYS A 49 1.80 9.01 -17.42
C LYS A 49 3.02 8.09 -17.33
N LYS A 50 3.85 8.30 -16.30
CA LYS A 50 5.12 7.62 -16.07
C LYS A 50 5.21 7.19 -14.61
N LEU A 51 5.23 5.88 -14.41
CA LEU A 51 5.40 5.27 -13.11
C LEU A 51 6.86 4.82 -12.96
N SER A 52 7.28 4.62 -11.72
CA SER A 52 8.56 3.95 -11.45
C SER A 52 8.56 2.55 -12.06
N ALA A 53 9.75 2.00 -12.29
CA ALA A 53 9.90 0.62 -12.73
C ALA A 53 9.01 -0.31 -11.89
N ASN A 54 8.37 -1.28 -12.55
CA ASN A 54 7.50 -2.32 -12.00
C ASN A 54 6.04 -1.92 -11.72
N PHE A 55 5.68 -0.63 -11.72
CA PHE A 55 4.28 -0.22 -11.49
C PHE A 55 3.56 0.15 -12.79
N SER A 56 2.29 -0.22 -12.88
CA SER A 56 1.34 0.22 -13.90
C SER A 56 0.02 0.68 -13.27
N LEU A 57 -0.70 1.56 -13.97
CA LEU A 57 -2.00 2.08 -13.52
C LEU A 57 -3.08 1.02 -13.72
N LEU A 58 -3.96 0.89 -12.73
CA LEU A 58 -5.25 0.24 -12.91
C LEU A 58 -6.32 1.31 -13.21
N GLU A 59 -7.56 1.04 -12.84
CA GLU A 59 -8.72 1.82 -13.27
C GLU A 59 -9.42 2.60 -12.15
N ASP A 60 -8.84 2.56 -10.94
CA ASP A 60 -9.42 3.17 -9.74
C ASP A 60 -8.55 4.32 -9.23
N VAL A 61 -9.15 5.49 -9.03
CA VAL A 61 -8.48 6.64 -8.40
C VAL A 61 -9.45 7.44 -7.55
N VAL A 62 -8.94 7.97 -6.44
CA VAL A 62 -9.62 9.01 -5.66
C VAL A 62 -8.77 10.27 -5.69
N LEU A 63 -9.39 11.37 -6.13
CA LEU A 63 -8.79 12.69 -6.18
C LEU A 63 -9.48 13.59 -5.14
N HIS A 64 -8.73 14.51 -4.54
CA HIS A 64 -9.28 15.48 -3.58
C HIS A 64 -8.70 16.88 -3.81
N ASN A 65 -9.40 17.91 -3.36
CA ASN A 65 -8.83 19.25 -3.28
C ASN A 65 -8.01 19.38 -1.98
N PRO A 66 -6.70 19.72 -2.03
CA PRO A 66 -5.88 19.89 -0.83
C PRO A 66 -6.39 21.01 0.10
N LEU A 67 -7.12 21.99 -0.44
CA LEU A 67 -7.70 23.11 0.33
C LEU A 67 -9.09 22.79 0.91
N ASP A 68 -9.75 21.76 0.38
CA ASP A 68 -11.08 21.32 0.81
C ASP A 68 -11.18 19.81 0.66
N SER A 69 -10.86 19.09 1.73
CA SER A 69 -10.87 17.63 1.76
C SER A 69 -12.25 17.01 1.53
N SER A 70 -13.34 17.78 1.65
CA SER A 70 -14.69 17.31 1.33
C SER A 70 -14.95 17.24 -0.17
N ASN A 71 -14.18 18.00 -0.96
CA ASN A 71 -14.26 18.01 -2.42
C ASN A 71 -13.48 16.83 -3.00
N VAL A 72 -14.19 15.71 -3.17
CA VAL A 72 -13.63 14.43 -3.61
C VAL A 72 -14.25 14.00 -4.94
N VAL A 73 -13.39 13.55 -5.86
CA VAL A 73 -13.79 12.85 -7.08
C VAL A 73 -13.34 11.40 -6.97
N ARG A 74 -14.23 10.45 -7.25
CA ARG A 74 -13.93 9.03 -7.28
C ARG A 74 -14.20 8.51 -8.69
N CYS A 75 -13.19 7.91 -9.30
CA CYS A 75 -13.30 7.25 -10.58
C CYS A 75 -13.01 5.77 -10.36
N ALA A 76 -13.87 4.91 -10.90
CA ALA A 76 -13.74 3.46 -10.82
C ALA A 76 -14.04 2.86 -12.18
N SER A 77 -13.27 1.86 -12.59
CA SER A 77 -13.33 1.26 -13.92
C SER A 77 -13.22 2.30 -15.05
N GLN A 78 -12.25 3.21 -14.93
CA GLN A 78 -11.95 4.25 -15.91
C GLN A 78 -10.50 4.19 -16.39
N ASP A 79 -10.27 4.57 -17.64
CA ASP A 79 -8.93 4.80 -18.15
C ASP A 79 -8.32 6.04 -17.48
N LEU A 80 -7.34 5.81 -16.61
CA LEU A 80 -6.68 6.88 -15.86
C LEU A 80 -5.73 7.74 -16.71
N THR A 81 -5.51 7.37 -17.99
CA THR A 81 -4.69 8.13 -18.93
C THR A 81 -5.50 9.10 -19.80
N GLY A 82 -6.82 9.12 -19.65
CA GLY A 82 -7.74 10.01 -20.36
C GLY A 82 -7.65 11.48 -19.96
N ASP A 83 -8.27 12.34 -20.78
CA ASP A 83 -8.26 13.80 -20.60
C ASP A 83 -9.09 14.25 -19.37
N GLU A 84 -10.05 13.43 -18.94
CA GLU A 84 -10.89 13.71 -17.77
C GLU A 84 -10.06 13.77 -16.48
N ILE A 85 -9.13 12.82 -16.31
CA ILE A 85 -8.22 12.81 -15.18
C ILE A 85 -7.26 14.00 -15.27
N ALA A 86 -6.73 14.30 -16.46
CA ALA A 86 -5.86 15.46 -16.66
C ALA A 86 -6.54 16.78 -16.25
N ALA A 87 -7.79 17.00 -16.66
CA ALA A 87 -8.56 18.19 -16.30
C ALA A 87 -8.75 18.34 -14.78
N HIS A 88 -8.98 17.23 -14.06
CA HIS A 88 -9.06 17.26 -12.60
C HIS A 88 -7.72 17.62 -11.94
N LEU A 89 -6.59 17.12 -12.48
CA LEU A 89 -5.26 17.45 -11.98
C LEU A 89 -4.87 18.90 -12.28
N GLU A 90 -5.24 19.43 -13.44
CA GLU A 90 -5.06 20.85 -13.82
C GLU A 90 -5.88 21.79 -12.93
N ALA A 91 -7.06 21.36 -12.49
CA ALA A 91 -7.87 22.06 -11.50
C ALA A 91 -7.30 22.02 -10.07
N GLY A 92 -6.08 21.48 -9.88
CA GLY A 92 -5.36 21.48 -8.61
C GLY A 92 -5.72 20.32 -7.68
N LYS A 93 -6.42 19.29 -8.16
CA LYS A 93 -6.67 18.09 -7.35
C LYS A 93 -5.41 17.25 -7.19
N GLN A 94 -5.30 16.58 -6.06
CA GLN A 94 -4.24 15.63 -5.75
C GLN A 94 -4.81 14.24 -5.52
N VAL A 95 -4.01 13.22 -5.83
CA VAL A 95 -4.35 11.82 -5.61
C VAL A 95 -4.38 11.53 -4.11
N LYS A 96 -5.51 11.00 -3.65
CA LYS A 96 -5.72 10.45 -2.30
C LYS A 96 -5.47 8.94 -2.26
N SER A 97 -5.89 8.24 -3.31
CA SER A 97 -5.61 6.81 -3.47
C SER A 97 -5.54 6.42 -4.94
N LEU A 98 -4.71 5.44 -5.28
CA LEU A 98 -4.47 5.00 -6.64
C LEU A 98 -4.44 3.47 -6.73
N GLY A 99 -5.23 2.91 -7.65
CA GLY A 99 -5.15 1.51 -8.04
C GLY A 99 -3.92 1.28 -8.93
N VAL A 100 -3.10 0.31 -8.56
CA VAL A 100 -1.88 -0.05 -9.28
C VAL A 100 -1.72 -1.56 -9.40
N SER A 101 -1.06 -1.97 -10.47
CA SER A 101 -0.46 -3.29 -10.61
C SER A 101 1.05 -3.16 -10.41
N TRP A 102 1.63 -4.09 -9.67
CA TRP A 102 3.07 -4.26 -9.54
C TRP A 102 3.48 -5.58 -10.19
N ASN A 103 4.35 -5.51 -11.20
CA ASN A 103 4.85 -6.65 -11.98
C ASN A 103 3.76 -7.57 -12.58
N ASN A 104 2.50 -7.12 -12.68
CA ASN A 104 1.35 -7.97 -12.99
C ASN A 104 1.19 -9.16 -12.03
N MET A 105 1.76 -9.04 -10.83
CA MET A 105 1.73 -10.06 -9.79
C MET A 105 0.94 -9.60 -8.57
N ILE A 106 0.97 -8.30 -8.27
CA ILE A 106 0.22 -7.72 -7.15
C ILE A 106 -0.66 -6.58 -7.66
N HIS A 107 -1.95 -6.70 -7.41
CA HIS A 107 -2.94 -5.67 -7.68
C HIS A 107 -3.43 -5.09 -6.36
N CYS A 108 -3.36 -3.76 -6.20
CA CYS A 108 -3.78 -3.13 -4.95
C CYS A 108 -4.14 -1.66 -5.14
N VAL A 109 -4.64 -1.05 -4.07
CA VAL A 109 -4.81 0.40 -3.93
C VAL A 109 -3.82 0.93 -2.91
N ILE A 110 -3.00 1.88 -3.35
CA ILE A 110 -2.12 2.64 -2.46
C ILE A 110 -2.87 3.89 -2.02
N ASN A 111 -2.97 4.15 -0.72
CA ASN A 111 -3.46 5.41 -0.18
C ASN A 111 -2.29 6.36 0.13
N ASP A 112 -2.58 7.65 0.24
CA ASP A 112 -1.58 8.67 0.55
C ASP A 112 -0.97 8.56 1.96
N ASP A 113 -1.61 7.82 2.85
CA ASP A 113 -1.11 7.42 4.17
C ASP A 113 -0.27 6.13 4.15
N LEU A 114 0.09 5.64 2.96
CA LEU A 114 0.81 4.40 2.70
C LEU A 114 0.06 3.11 3.08
N SER A 115 -1.22 3.19 3.45
CA SER A 115 -2.03 1.99 3.63
C SER A 115 -2.32 1.31 2.28
N ILE A 116 -2.18 0.00 2.25
CA ILE A 116 -2.42 -0.84 1.06
C ILE A 116 -3.79 -1.53 1.24
N LYS A 117 -4.69 -1.32 0.28
CA LYS A 117 -6.05 -1.89 0.30
C LYS A 117 -6.30 -2.74 -0.93
N ARG A 118 -7.28 -3.65 -0.82
CA ARG A 118 -7.68 -4.57 -1.91
C ARG A 118 -6.47 -5.30 -2.51
N LEU A 119 -5.56 -5.77 -1.65
CA LEU A 119 -4.39 -6.54 -2.06
C LEU A 119 -4.86 -7.87 -2.68
N GLN A 120 -4.44 -8.11 -3.91
CA GLN A 120 -4.71 -9.32 -4.67
C GLN A 120 -3.41 -9.78 -5.31
N PHE A 121 -3.16 -11.09 -5.25
CA PHE A 121 -2.05 -11.71 -5.95
C PHE A 121 -2.57 -12.32 -7.24
N GLU A 122 -1.79 -12.22 -8.31
CA GLU A 122 -2.06 -12.96 -9.53
C GLU A 122 -1.99 -14.46 -9.22
N ALA A 123 -2.98 -15.21 -9.70
CA ALA A 123 -3.01 -16.64 -9.48
C ALA A 123 -1.88 -17.28 -10.30
N VAL A 124 -0.94 -17.92 -9.62
CA VAL A 124 -0.02 -18.85 -10.29
C VAL A 124 -0.78 -20.14 -10.49
N GLU A 125 -0.93 -20.59 -11.74
CA GLU A 125 -1.43 -21.93 -12.01
C GLU A 125 -0.46 -22.93 -11.35
N GLU A 126 -0.92 -23.60 -10.30
CA GLU A 126 -0.22 -24.75 -9.74
C GLU A 126 -0.31 -25.85 -10.82
N ASP A 127 0.74 -26.02 -11.62
CA ASP A 127 0.89 -27.24 -12.41
C ASP A 127 0.84 -28.42 -11.42
N ASP A 128 -0.15 -29.29 -11.57
CA ASP A 128 -0.38 -30.51 -10.77
C ASP A 128 0.72 -31.55 -11.05
N VAL A 129 1.98 -31.19 -10.77
CA VAL A 129 3.14 -32.04 -10.99
C VAL A 129 3.28 -32.98 -9.80
N GLY A 130 2.44 -34.02 -9.79
CA GLY A 130 2.61 -35.20 -8.96
C GLY A 130 2.31 -34.98 -7.49
N ALA A 131 1.03 -35.09 -7.13
CA ALA A 131 0.57 -35.14 -5.76
C ALA A 131 1.15 -36.36 -5.00
N ASP A 132 2.35 -36.21 -4.44
CA ASP A 132 2.54 -36.68 -3.07
C ASP A 132 1.54 -35.90 -2.19
N GLU A 133 0.89 -36.56 -1.22
CA GLU A 133 -0.10 -35.91 -0.33
C GLU A 133 0.55 -34.76 0.45
N VAL A 134 0.54 -33.55 -0.12
CA VAL A 134 0.98 -32.34 0.57
C VAL A 134 -0.01 -32.09 1.69
N THR A 135 0.48 -32.12 2.93
CA THR A 135 -0.35 -31.82 4.09
C THR A 135 -0.79 -30.34 4.06
N PRO A 136 -1.93 -29.98 4.67
CA PRO A 136 -2.36 -28.59 4.73
C PRO A 136 -1.33 -27.62 5.33
N ALA A 137 -0.50 -28.10 6.26
CA ALA A 137 0.58 -27.31 6.85
C ALA A 137 1.71 -27.03 5.85
N GLN A 138 2.11 -28.02 5.05
CA GLN A 138 3.12 -27.85 4.01
C GLN A 138 2.66 -26.89 2.92
N LYS A 139 1.38 -26.99 2.52
CA LYS A 139 0.80 -26.04 1.56
C LYS A 139 0.83 -24.61 2.10
N PHE A 140 0.41 -24.41 3.36
CA PHE A 140 0.48 -23.09 3.99
C PHE A 140 1.90 -22.52 4.05
N ASP A 141 2.90 -23.32 4.45
CA ASP A 141 4.29 -22.88 4.52
C ASP A 141 4.82 -22.45 3.14
N GLN A 142 4.47 -23.20 2.09
CA GLN A 142 4.82 -22.87 0.70
C GLN A 142 4.16 -21.56 0.26
N ASP A 143 2.84 -21.43 0.42
CA ASP A 143 2.07 -20.25 0.03
C ASP A 143 2.56 -19.01 0.79
N PHE A 144 2.83 -19.15 2.09
CA PHE A 144 3.32 -18.06 2.93
C PHE A 144 4.74 -17.62 2.54
N ALA A 145 5.63 -18.57 2.20
CA ALA A 145 6.97 -18.25 1.72
C ALA A 145 6.93 -17.49 0.38
N LEU A 146 6.08 -17.91 -0.55
CA LEU A 146 5.89 -17.22 -1.84
C LEU A 146 5.30 -15.82 -1.63
N MET A 147 4.22 -15.71 -0.85
CA MET A 147 3.56 -14.43 -0.55
C MET A 147 4.54 -13.43 0.09
N THR A 148 5.34 -13.87 1.07
CA THR A 148 6.29 -12.99 1.76
C THR A 148 7.46 -12.57 0.88
N LEU A 149 7.89 -13.41 -0.07
CA LEU A 149 8.90 -13.07 -1.06
C LEU A 149 8.40 -11.96 -2.00
N GLU A 150 7.19 -12.13 -2.55
CA GLU A 150 6.58 -11.14 -3.45
C GLU A 150 6.31 -9.81 -2.73
N LEU A 151 5.75 -9.86 -1.51
CA LEU A 151 5.52 -8.67 -0.71
C LEU A 151 6.81 -7.92 -0.38
N SER A 152 7.91 -8.64 -0.14
CA SER A 152 9.21 -8.01 0.12
C SER A 152 9.67 -7.19 -1.09
N GLY A 153 9.63 -7.77 -2.30
CA GLY A 153 9.99 -7.06 -3.53
C GLY A 153 9.05 -5.88 -3.86
N PHE A 154 7.76 -6.05 -3.56
CA PHE A 154 6.77 -4.98 -3.69
C PHE A 154 7.07 -3.81 -2.77
N PHE A 155 7.29 -4.04 -1.47
CA PHE A 155 7.57 -2.95 -0.53
C PHE A 155 8.89 -2.24 -0.83
N GLU A 156 9.92 -2.96 -1.29
CA GLU A 156 11.16 -2.35 -1.76
C GLU A 156 10.93 -1.40 -2.94
N SER A 157 10.18 -1.86 -3.95
CA SER A 157 9.81 -1.04 -5.10
C SER A 157 8.95 0.17 -4.70
N LEU A 158 7.97 -0.06 -3.83
CA LEU A 158 7.04 0.95 -3.31
C LEU A 158 7.83 2.08 -2.63
N PHE A 159 8.61 1.77 -1.59
CA PHE A 159 9.32 2.79 -0.84
C PHE A 159 10.41 3.47 -1.68
N SER A 160 11.09 2.73 -2.56
CA SER A 160 12.03 3.33 -3.53
C SER A 160 11.34 4.39 -4.40
N ALA A 161 10.15 4.10 -4.89
CA ALA A 161 9.39 5.02 -5.72
C ALA A 161 8.93 6.28 -4.98
N PHE A 162 8.69 6.18 -3.67
CA PHE A 162 8.39 7.31 -2.79
C PHE A 162 9.65 8.01 -2.23
N GLY A 163 10.82 7.73 -2.78
CA GLY A 163 12.10 8.38 -2.43
C GLY A 163 12.86 7.74 -1.27
N GLY A 164 12.40 6.59 -0.79
CA GLY A 164 12.97 5.84 0.33
C GLY A 164 12.19 6.05 1.63
N LEU A 165 12.34 5.07 2.53
CA LEU A 165 11.77 5.10 3.88
C LEU A 165 12.65 5.96 4.81
N ASP A 166 12.03 6.80 5.62
CA ASP A 166 12.69 7.49 6.73
C ASP A 166 12.86 6.58 7.94
N ASP A 167 13.76 6.95 8.84
CA ASP A 167 13.85 6.29 10.14
C ASP A 167 12.52 6.42 10.89
N PRO A 168 12.00 5.31 11.47
CA PRO A 168 10.72 5.32 12.14
C PRO A 168 10.76 6.29 13.32
N LYS A 169 9.86 7.26 13.31
CA LYS A 169 9.65 8.11 14.49
C LYS A 169 9.02 7.24 15.59
N PRO A 170 9.55 7.25 16.83
CA PRO A 170 8.94 6.51 17.91
C PRO A 170 7.51 7.01 18.12
N PHE A 171 6.58 6.06 18.29
CA PHE A 171 5.19 6.37 18.65
C PHE A 171 5.19 7.08 20.01
N SER A 172 4.97 8.41 20.01
CA SER A 172 4.73 9.13 21.26
C SER A 172 3.33 8.75 21.74
N ARG A 173 3.21 8.11 22.91
CA ARG A 173 1.91 7.97 23.59
C ARG A 173 1.35 9.38 23.78
N LYS A 174 0.24 9.73 23.12
CA LYS A 174 -0.59 10.84 23.60
C LYS A 174 -1.12 10.37 24.96
N ASN A 175 -0.62 10.99 26.03
CA ASN A 175 -1.17 10.79 27.36
C ASN A 175 -2.66 11.12 27.29
N LYS A 176 -3.48 10.15 27.69
CA LYS A 176 -4.93 10.28 27.85
C LYS A 176 -5.29 10.92 29.19
N ASP A 177 -4.44 11.81 29.68
CA ASP A 177 -4.61 12.52 30.95
C ASP A 177 -4.63 14.02 30.66
N GLU A 178 -5.74 14.51 30.11
CA GLU A 178 -6.17 15.92 30.15
C GLU A 178 -7.58 16.03 29.54
N GLU A 179 -8.59 15.64 30.33
CA GLU A 179 -9.87 16.36 30.58
C GLU A 179 -10.79 15.52 31.49
#